data_AF-A0A022Y0R9-F1
#
_entry.id   AF-A0A022Y0R9-F1
#
_cell.length_a   1.000
_cell.length_b   1.000
_cell.length_c   1.000
_cell.angle_alpha   90.00
_cell.angle_beta   90.00
_cell.angle_gamma   90.00
#
_symmetry.space_group_name_H-M   'P 1'
#
loop_
_entity.id
_entity.type
_entity.pdbx_description
1 polymer ?
#
loop_
_entity_poly.entity_id
_entity_poly.type
_entity_poly.pdbx_seq_one_letter_code
_entity_poly.pdbx_strand_id
1 'polypeptide(L)'
;MLNSTHNVENPIFQKNFFNDFQAIIKKTGGAKDPQGKPIQIKEFSKCDFRTIFEHYEKLRAEKKAMSAAEKKAAKAEKDAAEAPYMYCMWDGRKQKVGNFRVEPPALFRGRGEHPKTGTVKTRVMPEQITINIGKDAPVPAPPEGHRWKEVRHDQEGTWLAMWQENVNGNYKYVMLAANSDVKGQSDYKKFEKARELKKHIDRIRKDYKKGLKDELMVNRQRATAVYLIDQFALRAGNEKGEDEADTVGCCSLKFEHVTLKPPNTVVFDFLGKDSIRYYDEVEVDPQVFKNLKIFKKPPKKEGDEIFDRLTTSALNKHLSSYMPGLTAKVFRTYNASYTMATLLKKMSATGTTPEKVKQYNDANREVAILCNHKRTVAAGHADQMEKLSDRIKGLQYQKWRIKQMILALDPKIKKKKGAAYFELDEDLDMEWIKEHQAFLAEELRQKIRKKFDKENEKRAADGEKEMKAKELEERLKAADELEAKYKRENKTKKVEAEGRGPTVEKFEGQISKIDQRIENMLLQAEDKENNKEVALGTSKLNYIDPRLTVVFSKKFNVPIEKFFSKTMREKFDWAIKSVDEDWEF
;
A
#
# COMPACT_ATOMS: atom_id res chain seq x y z
N MET A 1 -12.90 1.20 19.45
CA MET A 1 -13.75 1.82 18.41
C MET A 1 -13.60 3.33 18.38
N LEU A 2 -13.50 4.00 19.54
CA LEU A 2 -13.40 5.48 19.63
C LEU A 2 -12.27 6.12 18.81
N ASN A 3 -11.10 5.46 18.68
CA ASN A 3 -9.97 6.00 17.89
C ASN A 3 -10.22 6.07 16.37
N SER A 4 -11.35 5.57 15.89
CA SER A 4 -11.72 5.58 14.48
C SER A 4 -12.86 6.56 14.24
N THR A 5 -12.60 7.85 14.50
CA THR A 5 -13.54 8.98 14.38
C THR A 5 -14.39 8.89 13.11
N HIS A 6 -13.76 8.68 11.94
CA HIS A 6 -14.43 8.50 10.64
C HIS A 6 -15.57 7.46 10.61
N ASN A 7 -15.52 6.43 11.46
CA ASN A 7 -16.58 5.42 11.54
C ASN A 7 -17.52 5.68 12.71
N VAL A 8 -17.00 6.02 13.90
CA VAL A 8 -17.84 6.16 15.09
C VAL A 8 -18.69 7.43 15.09
N GLU A 9 -18.31 8.46 14.34
CA GLU A 9 -19.10 9.69 14.17
C GLU A 9 -20.06 9.61 12.97
N ASN A 10 -19.95 8.57 12.13
CA ASN A 10 -20.80 8.41 10.97
C ASN A 10 -22.22 7.98 11.39
N PRO A 11 -23.27 8.79 11.11
CA PRO A 11 -24.64 8.47 11.53
C PRO A 11 -25.19 7.18 10.93
N ILE A 12 -24.85 6.86 9.68
CA ILE A 12 -25.25 5.61 9.01
C ILE A 12 -24.58 4.42 9.71
N PHE A 13 -23.30 4.56 10.06
CA PHE A 13 -22.57 3.53 10.79
C PHE A 13 -23.20 3.25 12.16
N GLN A 14 -23.49 4.31 12.94
CA GLN A 14 -24.15 4.20 14.24
C GLN A 14 -25.53 3.56 14.11
N LYS A 15 -26.35 4.03 13.15
CA LYS A 15 -27.70 3.51 12.90
C LYS A 15 -27.67 2.01 12.58
N ASN A 16 -26.86 1.60 11.62
CA ASN A 16 -26.79 0.20 11.20
C ASN A 16 -26.23 -0.69 12.32
N PHE A 17 -25.17 -0.25 13.00
CA PHE A 17 -24.65 -0.97 14.17
C PHE A 17 -25.73 -1.14 15.24
N PHE A 18 -26.43 -0.06 15.60
CA PHE A 18 -27.39 -0.07 16.69
C PHE A 18 -28.58 -0.97 16.39
N ASN A 19 -29.09 -0.95 15.16
CA ASN A 19 -30.14 -1.86 14.71
C ASN A 19 -29.75 -3.34 14.90
N ASP A 20 -28.57 -3.72 14.41
CA ASP A 20 -28.08 -5.09 14.52
C ASP A 20 -27.75 -5.47 15.98
N PHE A 21 -27.22 -4.53 16.75
CA PHE A 21 -26.91 -4.72 18.16
C PHE A 21 -28.18 -5.00 18.98
N GLN A 22 -29.26 -4.24 18.76
CA GLN A 22 -30.56 -4.48 19.39
C GLN A 22 -31.12 -5.86 18.99
N ALA A 23 -31.00 -6.24 17.72
CA ALA A 23 -31.43 -7.55 17.25
C ALA A 23 -30.67 -8.70 17.94
N ILE A 24 -29.34 -8.54 18.11
CA ILE A 24 -28.51 -9.51 18.82
C ILE A 24 -28.92 -9.59 20.29
N ILE A 25 -29.08 -8.46 20.99
CA ILE A 25 -29.51 -8.43 22.39
C ILE A 25 -30.82 -9.19 22.58
N LYS A 26 -31.80 -8.95 21.70
CA LYS A 26 -33.09 -9.66 21.73
C LYS A 26 -32.91 -11.17 21.57
N LYS A 27 -32.01 -11.59 20.66
CA LYS A 27 -31.70 -13.00 20.42
C LYS A 27 -30.94 -13.67 21.58
N THR A 28 -30.16 -12.92 22.35
CA THR A 28 -29.31 -13.43 23.44
C THR A 28 -29.91 -13.27 24.84
N GLY A 29 -31.25 -13.15 24.95
CA GLY A 29 -31.94 -13.12 26.24
C GLY A 29 -32.15 -11.73 26.85
N GLY A 30 -31.95 -10.66 26.08
CA GLY A 30 -32.19 -9.27 26.50
C GLY A 30 -31.03 -8.65 27.28
N ALA A 31 -31.07 -7.33 27.45
CA ALA A 31 -30.14 -6.59 28.31
C ALA A 31 -30.68 -6.58 29.74
N LYS A 32 -29.77 -6.57 30.72
CA LYS A 32 -30.10 -6.53 32.15
C LYS A 32 -29.29 -5.44 32.85
N ASP A 33 -29.85 -4.86 33.90
CA ASP A 33 -29.12 -3.97 34.82
C ASP A 33 -28.19 -4.78 35.75
N PRO A 34 -27.34 -4.13 36.58
CA PRO A 34 -26.48 -4.82 37.54
C PRO A 34 -27.23 -5.70 38.56
N GLN A 35 -28.51 -5.46 38.78
CA GLN A 35 -29.40 -6.23 39.66
C GLN A 35 -30.12 -7.37 38.92
N GLY A 36 -29.81 -7.58 37.63
CA GLY A 36 -30.37 -8.64 36.80
C GLY A 36 -31.77 -8.35 36.24
N LYS A 37 -32.31 -7.15 36.42
CA LYS A 37 -33.63 -6.77 35.89
C LYS A 37 -33.53 -6.47 34.40
N PRO A 38 -34.50 -6.93 33.57
CA PRO A 38 -34.50 -6.62 32.14
C PRO A 38 -34.57 -5.11 31.87
N ILE A 39 -33.73 -4.65 30.94
CA ILE A 39 -33.72 -3.27 30.45
C ILE A 39 -33.83 -3.23 28.93
N GLN A 40 -34.43 -2.16 28.41
CA GLN A 40 -34.51 -1.93 26.98
C GLN A 40 -33.49 -0.87 26.57
N ILE A 41 -32.61 -1.23 25.64
CA ILE A 41 -31.66 -0.28 25.04
C ILE A 41 -32.36 0.39 23.86
N LYS A 42 -32.81 1.64 24.03
CA LYS A 42 -33.64 2.37 23.04
C LYS A 42 -32.87 3.38 22.19
N GLU A 43 -31.83 3.99 22.75
CA GLU A 43 -31.07 5.06 22.11
C GLU A 43 -29.57 4.77 22.15
N PHE A 44 -28.90 4.86 21.00
CA PHE A 44 -27.45 4.67 20.91
C PHE A 44 -26.68 5.73 21.73
N SER A 45 -27.16 6.98 21.75
CA SER A 45 -26.56 8.10 22.49
C SER A 45 -26.49 7.87 24.01
N LYS A 46 -27.32 6.97 24.55
CA LYS A 46 -27.32 6.57 25.97
C LYS A 46 -26.39 5.40 26.28
N CYS A 47 -25.74 4.82 25.27
CA CYS A 47 -24.81 3.70 25.43
C CYS A 47 -23.38 4.22 25.64
N ASP A 48 -22.79 3.91 26.79
CA ASP A 48 -21.40 4.20 27.08
C ASP A 48 -20.53 2.94 26.94
N PHE A 49 -19.64 2.95 25.94
CA PHE A 49 -18.72 1.85 25.66
C PHE A 49 -17.30 2.09 26.22
N ARG A 50 -17.06 3.14 27.03
CA ARG A 50 -15.73 3.51 27.54
C ARG A 50 -15.08 2.39 28.35
N THR A 51 -15.80 1.76 29.27
CA THR A 51 -15.27 0.66 30.08
C THR A 51 -14.78 -0.52 29.22
N ILE A 52 -15.54 -0.86 28.15
CA ILE A 52 -15.12 -1.89 27.19
C ILE A 52 -13.89 -1.44 26.42
N PHE A 53 -13.87 -0.17 25.99
CA PHE A 53 -12.73 0.40 25.27
C PHE A 53 -11.44 0.37 26.10
N GLU A 54 -11.49 0.85 27.35
CA GLU A 54 -10.36 0.89 28.29
C GLU A 54 -9.83 -0.52 28.59
N HIS A 55 -10.73 -1.50 28.77
CA HIS A 55 -10.35 -2.91 28.91
C HIS A 55 -9.51 -3.40 27.72
N TYR A 56 -9.93 -3.12 26.47
CA TYR A 56 -9.16 -3.54 25.29
C TYR A 56 -7.88 -2.72 25.07
N GLU A 57 -7.82 -1.46 25.50
CA GLU A 57 -6.56 -0.70 25.51
C GLU A 57 -5.57 -1.28 26.52
N LYS A 58 -6.05 -1.69 27.70
CA LYS A 58 -5.23 -2.41 28.69
C LYS A 58 -4.69 -3.72 28.13
N LEU A 59 -5.53 -4.57 27.53
CA LEU A 59 -5.10 -5.82 26.89
C LEU A 59 -4.05 -5.59 25.78
N ARG A 60 -4.18 -4.50 25.01
CA ARG A 60 -3.17 -4.12 24.00
C ARG A 60 -1.86 -3.70 24.63
N ALA A 61 -1.90 -2.94 25.72
CA ALA A 61 -0.72 -2.53 26.46
C ALA A 61 -0.01 -3.75 27.07
N GLU A 62 -0.75 -4.66 27.71
CA GLU A 62 -0.24 -5.92 28.26
C GLU A 62 0.41 -6.78 27.16
N LYS A 63 -0.25 -6.97 26.01
CA LYS A 63 0.31 -7.69 24.87
C LYS A 63 1.58 -7.04 24.32
N LYS A 64 1.65 -5.71 24.34
CA LYS A 64 2.86 -4.97 23.92
C LYS A 64 3.99 -5.15 24.94
N ALA A 65 3.66 -5.21 26.22
CA ALA A 65 4.58 -5.40 27.34
C ALA A 65 5.09 -6.84 27.51
N MET A 66 4.45 -7.84 26.89
CA MET A 66 4.95 -9.23 26.89
C MET A 66 6.44 -9.32 26.53
N SER A 67 7.16 -10.19 27.22
CA SER A 67 8.58 -10.47 26.96
C SER A 67 8.80 -11.06 25.56
N ALA A 68 10.04 -10.99 25.07
CA ALA A 68 10.41 -11.62 23.81
C ALA A 68 10.18 -13.14 23.83
N ALA A 69 10.43 -13.79 24.98
CA ALA A 69 10.23 -15.22 25.19
C ALA A 69 8.73 -15.59 25.08
N GLU A 70 7.85 -14.89 25.79
CA GLU A 70 6.40 -15.13 25.72
C GLU A 70 5.84 -14.88 24.32
N LYS A 71 6.29 -13.80 23.65
CA LYS A 71 5.90 -13.52 22.25
C LYS A 71 6.34 -14.64 21.31
N LYS A 72 7.53 -15.21 21.52
CA LYS A 72 8.05 -16.33 20.73
C LYS A 72 7.26 -17.62 20.99
N ALA A 73 6.96 -17.92 22.26
CA ALA A 73 6.17 -19.09 22.65
C ALA A 73 4.73 -19.02 22.08
N ALA A 74 4.03 -17.90 22.28
CA ALA A 74 2.69 -17.68 21.73
C ALA A 74 2.66 -17.74 20.19
N LYS A 75 3.75 -17.29 19.53
CA LYS A 75 3.89 -17.43 18.08
C LYS A 75 4.11 -18.90 17.68
N ALA A 76 4.93 -19.66 18.39
CA ALA A 76 5.18 -21.07 18.09
C ALA A 76 3.91 -21.92 18.25
N GLU A 77 3.15 -21.69 19.32
CA GLU A 77 1.85 -22.34 19.55
C GLU A 77 0.87 -22.03 18.41
N LYS A 78 0.76 -20.75 18.04
CA LYS A 78 -0.07 -20.33 16.91
C LYS A 78 0.38 -20.96 15.59
N ASP A 79 1.67 -20.94 15.30
CA ASP A 79 2.22 -21.50 14.05
C ASP A 79 1.98 -23.03 13.99
N ALA A 80 2.08 -23.74 15.11
CA ALA A 80 1.77 -25.17 15.21
C ALA A 80 0.29 -25.47 14.99
N ALA A 81 -0.61 -24.70 15.61
CA ALA A 81 -2.05 -24.83 15.42
C ALA A 81 -2.49 -24.54 13.97
N GLU A 82 -1.77 -23.64 13.27
CA GLU A 82 -2.09 -23.25 11.90
C GLU A 82 -1.44 -24.13 10.83
N ALA A 83 -0.36 -24.84 11.17
CA ALA A 83 0.42 -25.65 10.23
C ALA A 83 -0.41 -26.60 9.33
N PRO A 84 -1.45 -27.29 9.84
CA PRO A 84 -2.29 -28.18 9.02
C PRO A 84 -3.07 -27.45 7.92
N TYR A 85 -3.34 -26.15 8.07
CA TYR A 85 -4.21 -25.38 7.16
C TYR A 85 -3.42 -24.49 6.18
N MET A 86 -2.11 -24.36 6.38
CA MET A 86 -1.27 -23.46 5.59
C MET A 86 -0.99 -23.95 4.16
N TYR A 87 -1.19 -25.24 3.90
CA TYR A 87 -0.85 -25.88 2.63
C TYR A 87 -1.95 -26.84 2.19
N CYS A 88 -2.07 -27.03 0.89
CA CYS A 88 -2.85 -28.10 0.28
C CYS A 88 -2.00 -28.85 -0.76
N MET A 89 -2.51 -29.98 -1.23
CA MET A 89 -1.97 -30.67 -2.40
C MET A 89 -2.75 -30.23 -3.62
N TRP A 90 -2.06 -29.70 -4.63
CA TRP A 90 -2.63 -29.31 -5.91
C TRP A 90 -1.84 -30.04 -7.00
N ASP A 91 -2.48 -30.95 -7.74
CA ASP A 91 -1.87 -31.79 -8.78
C ASP A 91 -0.56 -32.47 -8.30
N GLY A 92 -0.60 -33.07 -7.09
CA GLY A 92 0.55 -33.75 -6.49
C GLY A 92 1.63 -32.83 -5.91
N ARG A 93 1.48 -31.50 -6.00
CA ARG A 93 2.43 -30.53 -5.45
C ARG A 93 1.89 -29.84 -4.20
N LYS A 94 2.75 -29.68 -3.20
CA LYS A 94 2.42 -28.93 -1.98
C LYS A 94 2.38 -27.43 -2.29
N GLN A 95 1.20 -26.83 -2.21
CA GLN A 95 0.97 -25.41 -2.52
C GLN A 95 0.47 -24.67 -1.28
N LYS A 96 0.91 -23.42 -1.10
CA LYS A 96 0.52 -22.60 0.05
C LYS A 96 -0.90 -22.07 -0.13
N VAL A 97 -1.73 -22.15 0.91
CA VAL A 97 -3.07 -21.54 0.94
C VAL A 97 -2.95 -20.07 1.34
N GLY A 98 -3.63 -19.19 0.61
CA GLY A 98 -3.54 -17.74 0.80
C GLY A 98 -4.26 -17.24 2.05
N ASN A 99 -5.54 -17.59 2.16
CA ASN A 99 -6.45 -17.07 3.18
C ASN A 99 -7.27 -18.18 3.85
N PHE A 100 -6.60 -19.17 4.44
CA PHE A 100 -7.23 -20.30 5.12
C PHE A 100 -8.05 -19.93 6.37
N ARG A 101 -7.81 -18.74 6.95
CA ARG A 101 -8.62 -18.23 8.06
C ARG A 101 -9.89 -17.59 7.53
N VAL A 102 -11.02 -18.15 7.94
CA VAL A 102 -12.33 -17.53 7.69
C VAL A 102 -12.37 -16.14 8.32
N GLU A 103 -12.97 -15.17 7.63
CA GLU A 103 -13.05 -13.79 8.11
C GLU A 103 -13.77 -13.77 9.48
N PRO A 104 -13.19 -13.16 10.52
CA PRO A 104 -13.84 -13.08 11.83
C PRO A 104 -15.08 -12.16 11.77
N PRO A 105 -16.05 -12.34 12.68
CA PRO A 105 -17.15 -11.41 12.81
C PRO A 105 -16.62 -10.01 13.16
N ALA A 106 -17.23 -8.98 12.58
CA ALA A 106 -16.80 -7.59 12.72
C ALA A 106 -17.92 -6.64 12.30
N LEU A 107 -17.72 -5.33 12.50
CA LEU A 107 -18.57 -4.33 11.84
C LEU A 107 -18.09 -4.12 10.41
N PHE A 108 -19.02 -4.10 9.46
CA PHE A 108 -18.73 -3.83 8.06
C PHE A 108 -18.30 -2.37 7.88
N ARG A 109 -17.14 -2.17 7.27
CA ARG A 109 -16.57 -0.84 7.01
C ARG A 109 -16.53 -0.65 5.51
N GLY A 110 -17.69 -0.31 4.95
CA GLY A 110 -17.82 0.02 3.53
C GLY A 110 -16.98 1.27 3.21
N ARG A 111 -16.42 1.33 1.99
CA ARG A 111 -15.63 2.49 1.54
C ARG A 111 -16.56 3.58 1.01
N GLY A 112 -16.18 4.84 1.23
CA GLY A 112 -17.01 6.00 0.89
C GLY A 112 -18.32 6.02 1.67
N GLU A 113 -19.35 6.60 1.08
CA GLU A 113 -20.70 6.69 1.65
C GLU A 113 -21.50 5.39 1.43
N HIS A 114 -20.95 4.27 1.90
CA HIS A 114 -21.59 2.97 1.71
C HIS A 114 -22.82 2.84 2.63
N PRO A 115 -24.03 2.55 2.09
CA PRO A 115 -25.28 2.58 2.87
C PRO A 115 -25.33 1.53 3.99
N LYS A 116 -24.67 0.38 3.80
CA LYS A 116 -24.56 -0.70 4.79
C LYS A 116 -23.38 -0.59 5.78
N THR A 117 -22.59 0.48 5.76
CA THR A 117 -21.48 0.65 6.72
C THR A 117 -22.01 0.60 8.16
N GLY A 118 -21.33 -0.09 9.07
CA GLY A 118 -21.78 -0.33 10.46
C GLY A 118 -22.53 -1.65 10.69
N THR A 119 -23.08 -2.26 9.65
CA THR A 119 -23.78 -3.57 9.73
C THR A 119 -22.85 -4.66 10.28
N VAL A 120 -23.38 -5.56 11.10
CA VAL A 120 -22.64 -6.69 11.67
C VAL A 120 -22.37 -7.75 10.61
N LYS A 121 -21.08 -7.98 10.33
CA LYS A 121 -20.59 -9.18 9.67
C LYS A 121 -20.64 -10.31 10.68
N THR A 122 -21.53 -11.26 10.43
CA THR A 122 -21.78 -12.40 11.32
C THR A 122 -20.64 -13.41 11.28
N ARG A 123 -20.55 -14.24 12.32
CA ARG A 123 -19.63 -15.37 12.35
C ARG A 123 -20.08 -16.39 11.31
N VAL A 124 -19.17 -16.76 10.41
CA VAL A 124 -19.42 -17.83 9.42
C VAL A 124 -19.33 -19.18 10.13
N MET A 125 -20.42 -19.95 10.05
CA MET A 125 -20.52 -21.29 10.62
C MET A 125 -20.15 -22.37 9.58
N PRO A 126 -19.76 -23.59 10.01
CA PRO A 126 -19.48 -24.70 9.09
C PRO A 126 -20.64 -24.97 8.10
N GLU A 127 -21.88 -24.81 8.54
CA GLU A 127 -23.09 -25.03 7.74
C GLU A 127 -23.27 -24.01 6.60
N GLN A 128 -22.43 -22.97 6.55
CA GLN A 128 -22.38 -21.98 5.48
C GLN A 128 -21.24 -22.22 4.48
N ILE A 129 -20.30 -23.11 4.82
CA ILE A 129 -19.08 -23.34 4.05
C ILE A 129 -19.27 -24.53 3.11
N THR A 130 -19.08 -24.27 1.82
CA THR A 130 -18.93 -25.30 0.79
C THR A 130 -17.46 -25.61 0.61
N ILE A 131 -17.07 -26.88 0.71
CA ILE A 131 -15.71 -27.36 0.44
C ILE A 131 -15.62 -27.78 -1.02
N ASN A 132 -14.54 -27.40 -1.71
CA ASN A 132 -14.21 -27.92 -3.04
C ASN A 132 -12.91 -28.72 -2.96
N ILE A 133 -12.96 -29.98 -3.37
CA ILE A 133 -11.85 -30.91 -3.20
C ILE A 133 -11.86 -31.97 -4.31
N GLY A 134 -10.72 -32.60 -4.59
CA GLY A 134 -10.67 -33.72 -5.53
C GLY A 134 -11.56 -34.89 -5.09
N LYS A 135 -12.15 -35.61 -6.04
CA LYS A 135 -13.10 -36.71 -5.77
C LYS A 135 -12.52 -37.81 -4.88
N ASP A 136 -11.24 -38.11 -5.08
CA ASP A 136 -10.53 -39.18 -4.36
C ASP A 136 -9.72 -38.66 -3.16
N ALA A 137 -9.77 -37.36 -2.89
CA ALA A 137 -9.04 -36.75 -1.78
C ALA A 137 -9.85 -36.82 -0.48
N PRO A 138 -9.18 -37.00 0.68
CA PRO A 138 -9.86 -37.07 1.97
C PRO A 138 -10.53 -35.73 2.30
N VAL A 139 -11.85 -35.76 2.46
CA VAL A 139 -12.64 -34.57 2.81
C VAL A 139 -12.27 -34.11 4.23
N PRO A 140 -11.94 -32.83 4.45
CA PRO A 140 -11.69 -32.31 5.79
C PRO A 140 -12.90 -32.50 6.71
N ALA A 141 -12.69 -32.99 7.93
CA ALA A 141 -13.78 -33.10 8.90
C ALA A 141 -14.25 -31.71 9.36
N PRO A 142 -15.57 -31.47 9.46
CA PRO A 142 -16.08 -30.27 10.12
C PRO A 142 -15.76 -30.31 11.63
N PRO A 143 -15.83 -29.17 12.34
CA PRO A 143 -15.78 -29.15 13.79
C PRO A 143 -16.80 -30.11 14.43
N GLU A 144 -16.50 -30.61 15.62
CA GLU A 144 -17.38 -31.54 16.34
C GLU A 144 -18.79 -30.96 16.50
N GLY A 145 -19.81 -31.78 16.22
CA GLY A 145 -21.22 -31.37 16.26
C GLY A 145 -21.70 -30.56 15.05
N HIS A 146 -20.83 -30.27 14.08
CA HIS A 146 -21.15 -29.47 12.90
C HIS A 146 -21.09 -30.28 11.59
N ARG A 147 -21.64 -29.69 10.52
CA ARG A 147 -21.49 -30.21 9.15
C ARG A 147 -21.15 -29.09 8.17
N TRP A 148 -20.46 -29.45 7.08
CA TRP A 148 -20.30 -28.54 5.96
C TRP A 148 -21.64 -28.28 5.27
N LYS A 149 -21.78 -27.11 4.63
CA LYS A 149 -22.93 -26.81 3.77
C LYS A 149 -23.06 -27.84 2.65
N GLU A 150 -21.93 -28.09 1.98
CA GLU A 150 -21.84 -28.97 0.82
C GLU A 150 -20.36 -29.33 0.57
N VAL A 151 -20.11 -30.49 -0.03
CA VAL A 151 -18.80 -30.88 -0.57
C VAL A 151 -18.95 -31.04 -2.08
N ARG A 152 -18.11 -30.33 -2.84
CA ARG A 152 -18.08 -30.32 -4.31
C ARG A 152 -16.74 -30.80 -4.84
N HIS A 153 -16.76 -31.20 -6.11
CA HIS A 153 -15.61 -31.64 -6.88
C HIS A 153 -15.53 -30.87 -8.21
N ASP A 154 -15.62 -29.55 -8.12
CA ASP A 154 -15.52 -28.62 -9.25
C ASP A 154 -14.05 -28.48 -9.69
N GLN A 155 -13.75 -29.00 -10.89
CA GLN A 155 -12.43 -28.95 -11.50
C GLN A 155 -12.20 -27.68 -12.36
N GLU A 156 -13.22 -26.85 -12.55
CA GLU A 156 -13.09 -25.56 -13.27
C GLU A 156 -12.71 -24.42 -12.31
N GLY A 157 -13.16 -24.51 -11.06
CA GLY A 157 -12.85 -23.56 -10.00
C GLY A 157 -11.44 -23.69 -9.41
N THR A 158 -10.80 -22.56 -9.10
CA THR A 158 -9.49 -22.53 -8.39
C THR A 158 -9.62 -22.26 -6.89
N TRP A 159 -10.79 -22.48 -6.31
CA TRP A 159 -11.10 -22.21 -4.89
C TRP A 159 -11.19 -23.51 -4.11
N LEU A 160 -10.80 -23.47 -2.82
CA LEU A 160 -10.76 -24.62 -1.92
C LEU A 160 -11.97 -24.67 -0.99
N ALA A 161 -12.47 -23.51 -0.60
CA ALA A 161 -13.69 -23.38 0.18
C ALA A 161 -14.38 -22.06 -0.19
N MET A 162 -15.69 -22.01 -0.06
CA MET A 162 -16.47 -20.80 -0.29
C MET A 162 -17.63 -20.67 0.69
N TRP A 163 -18.05 -19.43 0.92
CA TRP A 163 -19.26 -19.11 1.67
C TRP A 163 -19.86 -17.82 1.14
N GLN A 164 -21.13 -17.56 1.48
CA GLN A 164 -21.79 -16.30 1.15
C GLN A 164 -21.77 -15.40 2.40
N GLU A 165 -21.30 -14.15 2.27
CA GLU A 165 -21.31 -13.20 3.37
C GLU A 165 -22.68 -12.50 3.52
N ASN A 166 -23.03 -12.10 4.74
CA ASN A 166 -24.40 -11.70 5.08
C ASN A 166 -24.77 -10.23 4.78
N VAL A 167 -23.81 -9.37 4.45
CA VAL A 167 -24.03 -7.92 4.28
C VAL A 167 -24.49 -7.62 2.85
N ASN A 168 -23.73 -8.08 1.86
CA ASN A 168 -24.01 -7.85 0.44
C ASN A 168 -24.36 -9.15 -0.31
N GLY A 169 -24.39 -10.31 0.36
CA GLY A 169 -24.68 -11.59 -0.28
C GLY A 169 -23.57 -12.06 -1.23
N ASN A 170 -22.36 -11.50 -1.15
CA ASN A 170 -21.27 -11.87 -2.04
C ASN A 170 -20.66 -13.21 -1.64
N TYR A 171 -20.16 -13.95 -2.63
CA TYR A 171 -19.36 -15.13 -2.37
C TYR A 171 -17.91 -14.77 -2.00
N LYS A 172 -17.42 -15.41 -0.95
CA LYS A 172 -16.05 -15.35 -0.44
C LYS A 172 -15.40 -16.70 -0.66
N TYR A 173 -14.09 -16.69 -0.92
CA TYR A 173 -13.34 -17.88 -1.32
C TYR A 173 -12.04 -17.98 -0.54
N VAL A 174 -11.70 -19.20 -0.12
CA VAL A 174 -10.31 -19.58 0.20
C VAL A 174 -9.65 -20.00 -1.11
N MET A 175 -8.50 -19.39 -1.43
CA MET A 175 -7.72 -19.71 -2.62
C MET A 175 -6.24 -19.94 -2.27
N LEU A 176 -5.49 -20.48 -3.22
CA LEU A 176 -4.04 -20.58 -3.12
C LEU A 176 -3.38 -19.19 -2.99
N ALA A 177 -2.22 -19.17 -2.34
CA ALA A 177 -1.41 -17.98 -2.15
C ALA A 177 -0.90 -17.42 -3.50
N ALA A 178 -0.54 -16.14 -3.52
CA ALA A 178 -0.13 -15.45 -4.75
C ALA A 178 1.12 -16.03 -5.41
N ASN A 179 1.97 -16.74 -4.66
CA ASN A 179 3.17 -17.42 -5.13
C ASN A 179 2.93 -18.89 -5.55
N SER A 180 1.67 -19.33 -5.61
CA SER A 180 1.33 -20.68 -6.11
C SER A 180 1.39 -20.76 -7.62
N ASP A 181 1.61 -21.97 -8.14
CA ASP A 181 1.72 -22.24 -9.58
C ASP A 181 0.49 -21.71 -10.35
N VAL A 182 -0.73 -22.00 -9.86
CA VAL A 182 -1.99 -21.58 -10.51
C VAL A 182 -2.12 -20.05 -10.55
N LYS A 183 -1.80 -19.36 -9.45
CA LYS A 183 -1.86 -17.89 -9.40
C LYS A 183 -0.77 -17.25 -10.26
N GLY A 184 0.44 -17.81 -10.27
CA GLY A 184 1.53 -17.40 -11.14
C GLY A 184 1.18 -17.54 -12.62
N GLN A 185 0.65 -18.69 -13.04
CA GLN A 185 0.20 -18.91 -14.42
C GLN A 185 -0.94 -17.99 -14.82
N SER A 186 -1.91 -17.74 -13.94
CA SER A 186 -2.99 -16.78 -14.20
C SER A 186 -2.45 -15.36 -14.39
N ASP A 187 -1.46 -14.95 -13.59
CA ASP A 187 -0.84 -13.63 -13.68
C ASP A 187 0.02 -13.50 -14.94
N TYR A 188 0.77 -14.53 -15.30
CA TYR A 188 1.49 -14.63 -16.59
C TYR A 188 0.53 -14.49 -17.78
N LYS A 189 -0.53 -15.32 -17.84
CA LYS A 189 -1.54 -15.27 -18.91
C LYS A 189 -2.23 -13.91 -19.01
N LYS A 190 -2.46 -13.24 -17.88
CA LYS A 190 -3.01 -11.86 -17.85
C LYS A 190 -2.10 -10.89 -18.59
N PHE A 191 -0.79 -10.94 -18.36
CA PHE A 191 0.15 -10.07 -19.05
C PHE A 191 0.37 -10.48 -20.51
N GLU A 192 0.42 -11.77 -20.84
CA GLU A 192 0.46 -12.22 -22.24
C GLU A 192 -0.77 -11.75 -23.04
N LYS A 193 -1.95 -11.74 -22.42
CA LYS A 193 -3.16 -11.18 -23.05
C LYS A 193 -3.05 -9.67 -23.28
N ALA A 194 -2.37 -8.92 -22.41
CA ALA A 194 -2.09 -7.51 -22.65
C ALA A 194 -1.05 -7.30 -23.76
N ARG A 195 -0.03 -8.18 -23.87
CA ARG A 195 0.95 -8.17 -24.97
C ARG A 195 0.30 -8.52 -26.30
N GLU A 196 -0.61 -9.48 -26.32
CA GLU A 196 -1.36 -9.84 -27.51
C GLU A 196 -2.26 -8.68 -27.97
N LEU A 197 -2.88 -7.92 -27.05
CA LEU A 197 -3.62 -6.70 -27.39
C LEU A 197 -2.76 -5.69 -28.17
N LYS A 198 -1.46 -5.59 -27.90
CA LYS A 198 -0.52 -4.71 -28.65
C LYS A 198 -0.57 -4.97 -30.16
N LYS A 199 -0.78 -6.22 -30.59
CA LYS A 199 -0.86 -6.59 -32.02
C LYS A 199 -2.17 -6.16 -32.67
N HIS A 200 -3.23 -5.98 -31.87
CA HIS A 200 -4.59 -5.65 -32.35
C HIS A 200 -4.96 -4.18 -32.11
N ILE A 201 -4.18 -3.45 -31.30
CA ILE A 201 -4.56 -2.11 -30.80
C ILE A 201 -4.77 -1.11 -31.93
N ASP A 202 -3.93 -1.11 -32.97
CA ASP A 202 -4.04 -0.15 -34.08
C ASP A 202 -5.31 -0.37 -34.91
N ARG A 203 -5.69 -1.64 -35.12
CA ARG A 203 -6.96 -1.98 -35.76
C ARG A 203 -8.14 -1.49 -34.92
N ILE A 204 -8.13 -1.78 -33.62
CA ILE A 204 -9.19 -1.33 -32.70
C ILE A 204 -9.31 0.20 -32.72
N ARG A 205 -8.18 0.91 -32.71
CA ARG A 205 -8.12 2.38 -32.78
C ARG A 205 -8.69 2.93 -34.08
N LYS A 206 -8.35 2.32 -35.21
CA LYS A 206 -8.92 2.68 -36.51
C LYS A 206 -10.44 2.46 -36.52
N ASP A 207 -10.90 1.33 -36.00
CA ASP A 207 -12.30 0.94 -36.05
C ASP A 207 -13.17 1.78 -35.10
N TYR A 208 -12.74 2.06 -33.87
CA TYR A 208 -13.51 2.98 -33.03
C TYR A 208 -13.47 4.41 -33.59
N LYS A 209 -12.36 4.88 -34.20
CA LYS A 209 -12.31 6.22 -34.81
C LYS A 209 -13.32 6.35 -35.95
N LYS A 210 -13.52 5.29 -36.74
CA LYS A 210 -14.61 5.22 -37.73
C LYS A 210 -15.97 5.21 -37.02
N GLY A 211 -16.13 4.37 -35.99
CA GLY A 211 -17.36 4.24 -35.20
C GLY A 211 -17.81 5.52 -34.48
N LEU A 212 -16.89 6.46 -34.20
CA LEU A 212 -17.23 7.77 -33.64
C LEU A 212 -18.17 8.59 -34.56
N LYS A 213 -18.24 8.27 -35.85
CA LYS A 213 -19.13 8.92 -36.83
C LYS A 213 -20.30 8.03 -37.28
N ASP A 214 -20.48 6.87 -36.65
CA ASP A 214 -21.55 5.91 -37.01
C ASP A 214 -22.94 6.53 -36.83
N GLU A 215 -23.86 6.22 -37.74
CA GLU A 215 -25.24 6.72 -37.71
C GLU A 215 -26.03 6.17 -36.52
N LEU A 216 -25.77 4.91 -36.14
CA LEU A 216 -26.43 4.25 -35.03
C LEU A 216 -25.83 4.72 -33.69
N MET A 217 -26.67 5.30 -32.85
CA MET A 217 -26.27 5.85 -31.54
C MET A 217 -25.54 4.82 -30.66
N VAL A 218 -25.99 3.56 -30.66
CA VAL A 218 -25.38 2.48 -29.88
C VAL A 218 -23.92 2.23 -30.29
N ASN A 219 -23.63 2.26 -31.60
CA ASN A 219 -22.28 2.09 -32.12
C ASN A 219 -21.42 3.31 -31.78
N ARG A 220 -21.98 4.51 -31.89
CA ARG A 220 -21.31 5.77 -31.55
C ARG A 220 -20.97 5.87 -30.06
N GLN A 221 -21.89 5.49 -29.17
CA GLN A 221 -21.66 5.41 -27.72
C GLN A 221 -20.59 4.37 -27.40
N ARG A 222 -20.69 3.17 -27.97
CA ARG A 222 -19.68 2.11 -27.82
C ARG A 222 -18.29 2.60 -28.26
N ALA A 223 -18.18 3.22 -29.42
CA ALA A 223 -16.90 3.74 -29.94
C ALA A 223 -16.31 4.82 -29.03
N THR A 224 -17.15 5.76 -28.56
CA THR A 224 -16.71 6.78 -27.60
C THR A 224 -16.27 6.15 -26.26
N ALA A 225 -16.99 5.15 -25.74
CA ALA A 225 -16.59 4.46 -24.51
C ALA A 225 -15.28 3.68 -24.66
N VAL A 226 -15.07 2.98 -25.78
CA VAL A 226 -13.79 2.30 -26.07
C VAL A 226 -12.65 3.32 -26.17
N TYR A 227 -12.87 4.47 -26.82
CA TYR A 227 -11.89 5.57 -26.84
C TYR A 227 -11.51 6.04 -25.44
N LEU A 228 -12.48 6.29 -24.56
CA LEU A 228 -12.20 6.76 -23.20
C LEU A 228 -11.45 5.70 -22.36
N ILE A 229 -11.76 4.42 -22.52
CA ILE A 229 -11.06 3.32 -21.86
C ILE A 229 -9.62 3.19 -22.37
N ASP A 230 -9.40 3.30 -23.68
CA ASP A 230 -8.07 3.21 -24.29
C ASP A 230 -7.19 4.43 -23.97
N GLN A 231 -7.71 5.64 -24.11
CA GLN A 231 -6.90 6.86 -23.97
C GLN A 231 -6.69 7.27 -22.50
N PHE A 232 -7.68 7.07 -21.64
CA PHE A 232 -7.65 7.55 -20.25
C PHE A 232 -7.64 6.42 -19.21
N ALA A 233 -7.48 5.16 -19.63
CA ALA A 233 -7.40 3.99 -18.76
C ALA A 233 -8.56 3.86 -17.75
N LEU A 234 -9.75 4.38 -18.11
CA LEU A 234 -10.96 4.28 -17.31
C LEU A 234 -11.35 2.81 -17.12
N ARG A 235 -11.90 2.50 -15.94
CA ARG A 235 -12.47 1.16 -15.69
C ARG A 235 -13.79 1.05 -16.44
N ALA A 236 -14.17 -0.18 -16.81
CA ALA A 236 -15.43 -0.43 -17.54
C ALA A 236 -16.66 0.18 -16.83
N GLY A 237 -16.78 0.00 -15.51
CA GLY A 237 -17.92 0.52 -14.73
C GLY A 237 -19.17 -0.34 -14.88
N ASN A 238 -19.27 -1.40 -14.09
CA ASN A 238 -20.51 -2.18 -14.03
C ASN A 238 -21.57 -1.38 -13.27
N GLU A 239 -22.83 -1.56 -13.65
CA GLU A 239 -23.98 -1.06 -12.90
C GLU A 239 -23.93 -1.57 -11.45
N LYS A 240 -24.36 -0.71 -10.53
CA LYS A 240 -24.42 -0.96 -9.10
C LYS A 240 -25.84 -0.79 -8.60
N GLY A 241 -26.22 -1.59 -7.61
CA GLY A 241 -27.50 -1.44 -6.93
C GLY A 241 -27.47 -0.31 -5.88
N GLU A 242 -28.65 0.07 -5.40
CA GLU A 242 -28.84 1.09 -4.34
C GLU A 242 -28.18 0.70 -2.99
N ASP A 243 -27.85 -0.58 -2.82
CA ASP A 243 -27.19 -1.15 -1.65
C ASP A 243 -25.65 -0.95 -1.62
N GLU A 244 -25.07 -0.33 -2.64
CA GLU A 244 -23.64 -0.06 -2.77
C GLU A 244 -23.34 1.44 -2.72
N ALA A 245 -22.08 1.81 -2.46
CA ALA A 245 -21.63 3.19 -2.61
C ALA A 245 -21.73 3.64 -4.09
N ASP A 246 -22.31 4.81 -4.32
CA ASP A 246 -22.46 5.40 -5.66
C ASP A 246 -21.09 5.72 -6.25
N THR A 247 -20.64 4.83 -7.13
CA THR A 247 -19.32 4.88 -7.74
C THR A 247 -19.43 4.37 -9.16
N VAL A 248 -18.80 5.08 -10.09
CA VAL A 248 -18.99 4.83 -11.53
C VAL A 248 -17.69 4.46 -12.23
N GLY A 249 -17.81 3.83 -13.40
CA GLY A 249 -16.74 3.74 -14.38
C GLY A 249 -17.24 4.22 -15.74
N CYS A 250 -16.50 3.94 -16.81
CA CYS A 250 -16.74 4.50 -18.14
C CYS A 250 -18.17 4.29 -18.66
N CYS A 251 -18.68 3.07 -18.65
CA CYS A 251 -20.01 2.75 -19.19
C CYS A 251 -21.14 3.29 -18.30
N SER A 252 -20.90 3.42 -17.00
CA SER A 252 -21.89 3.90 -16.03
C SER A 252 -21.72 5.39 -15.68
N LEU A 253 -21.01 6.17 -16.51
CA LEU A 253 -20.89 7.61 -16.32
C LEU A 253 -22.28 8.24 -16.42
N LYS A 254 -22.55 9.24 -15.57
CA LYS A 254 -23.82 9.97 -15.49
C LYS A 254 -23.63 11.40 -15.99
N PHE A 255 -24.72 12.10 -16.26
CA PHE A 255 -24.71 13.44 -16.81
C PHE A 255 -23.79 14.40 -16.03
N GLU A 256 -23.94 14.48 -14.72
CA GLU A 256 -23.20 15.36 -13.81
C GLU A 256 -21.69 15.09 -13.78
N HIS A 257 -21.26 13.87 -14.12
CA HIS A 257 -19.86 13.47 -14.08
C HIS A 257 -19.00 14.04 -15.23
N VAL A 258 -19.63 14.66 -16.23
CA VAL A 258 -18.95 15.16 -17.44
C VAL A 258 -19.38 16.58 -17.74
N THR A 259 -18.41 17.50 -17.66
CA THR A 259 -18.56 18.90 -18.07
C THR A 259 -17.80 19.16 -19.37
N LEU A 260 -18.44 19.87 -20.31
CA LEU A 260 -17.92 20.13 -21.65
C LEU A 260 -17.51 21.59 -21.78
N LYS A 261 -16.21 21.85 -21.96
CA LYS A 261 -15.63 23.18 -22.22
C LYS A 261 -15.19 23.27 -23.68
N PRO A 262 -15.80 24.14 -24.50
CA PRO A 262 -15.34 24.35 -25.88
C PRO A 262 -13.86 24.81 -25.92
N PRO A 263 -13.10 24.47 -26.98
CA PRO A 263 -13.55 23.79 -28.19
C PRO A 263 -13.65 22.25 -28.08
N ASN A 264 -12.82 21.61 -27.26
CA ASN A 264 -12.73 20.15 -27.15
C ASN A 264 -12.22 19.64 -25.78
N THR A 265 -12.38 20.43 -24.73
CA THR A 265 -11.94 20.08 -23.37
C THR A 265 -13.08 19.42 -22.60
N VAL A 266 -12.80 18.26 -22.01
CA VAL A 266 -13.75 17.49 -21.20
C VAL A 266 -13.22 17.41 -19.78
N VAL A 267 -14.03 17.85 -18.83
CA VAL A 267 -13.75 17.68 -17.40
C VAL A 267 -14.53 16.47 -16.90
N PHE A 268 -13.79 15.48 -16.41
CA PHE A 268 -14.35 14.33 -15.71
C PHE A 268 -14.22 14.56 -14.22
N ASP A 269 -15.34 14.45 -13.49
CA ASP A 269 -15.35 14.54 -12.04
C ASP A 269 -16.35 13.54 -11.45
N PHE A 270 -15.84 12.44 -10.91
CA PHE A 270 -16.68 11.38 -10.37
C PHE A 270 -15.95 10.54 -9.32
N LEU A 271 -16.71 9.82 -8.50
CA LEU A 271 -16.15 8.83 -7.57
C LEU A 271 -16.02 7.48 -8.27
N GLY A 272 -14.79 7.01 -8.43
CA GLY A 272 -14.50 5.70 -9.03
C GLY A 272 -14.49 4.57 -8.00
N LYS A 273 -13.87 3.43 -8.38
CA LYS A 273 -13.66 2.30 -7.47
C LYS A 273 -13.07 2.77 -6.13
N ASP A 274 -13.59 2.22 -5.04
CA ASP A 274 -13.20 2.53 -3.66
C ASP A 274 -13.52 3.98 -3.24
N SER A 275 -14.45 4.63 -3.95
CA SER A 275 -14.85 6.03 -3.78
C SER A 275 -13.69 7.02 -3.91
N ILE A 276 -12.70 6.66 -4.72
CA ILE A 276 -11.57 7.54 -5.04
C ILE A 276 -12.01 8.49 -6.16
N ARG A 277 -11.95 9.79 -5.90
CA ARG A 277 -12.27 10.84 -6.89
C ARG A 277 -11.34 10.73 -8.11
N TYR A 278 -11.95 10.60 -9.28
CA TYR A 278 -11.33 10.85 -10.57
C TYR A 278 -11.69 12.27 -10.95
N TYR A 279 -10.69 13.16 -10.92
CA TYR A 279 -10.78 14.50 -11.47
C TYR A 279 -9.70 14.62 -12.54
N ASP A 280 -10.09 14.98 -13.74
CA ASP A 280 -9.18 15.21 -14.84
C ASP A 280 -9.79 16.19 -15.85
N GLU A 281 -8.97 17.07 -16.39
CA GLU A 281 -9.35 18.02 -17.44
C GLU A 281 -8.50 17.70 -18.67
N VAL A 282 -9.14 17.09 -19.67
CA VAL A 282 -8.45 16.50 -20.81
C VAL A 282 -8.99 17.05 -22.12
N GLU A 283 -8.08 17.28 -23.06
CA GLU A 283 -8.46 17.51 -24.44
C GLU A 283 -8.77 16.18 -25.12
N VAL A 284 -9.92 16.10 -25.79
CA VAL A 284 -10.34 14.92 -26.55
C VAL A 284 -10.40 15.24 -28.04
N ASP A 285 -10.45 14.20 -28.87
CA ASP A 285 -10.70 14.36 -30.31
C ASP A 285 -11.99 15.18 -30.53
N PRO A 286 -12.03 16.14 -31.48
CA PRO A 286 -13.20 17.00 -31.69
C PRO A 286 -14.51 16.23 -31.91
N GLN A 287 -14.43 15.06 -32.56
CA GLN A 287 -15.58 14.18 -32.75
C GLN A 287 -16.08 13.55 -31.44
N VAL A 288 -15.18 13.22 -30.51
CA VAL A 288 -15.54 12.72 -29.17
C VAL A 288 -16.26 13.80 -28.37
N PHE A 289 -15.74 15.04 -28.38
CA PHE A 289 -16.40 16.17 -27.75
C PHE A 289 -17.81 16.41 -28.31
N LYS A 290 -17.93 16.41 -29.65
CA LYS A 290 -19.24 16.51 -30.34
C LYS A 290 -20.18 15.37 -29.93
N ASN A 291 -19.68 14.14 -29.81
CA ASN A 291 -20.46 12.99 -29.39
C ASN A 291 -20.96 13.14 -27.95
N LEU A 292 -20.09 13.50 -27.01
CA LEU A 292 -20.49 13.75 -25.61
C LEU A 292 -21.53 14.88 -25.51
N LYS A 293 -21.39 15.93 -26.32
CA LYS A 293 -22.41 17.00 -26.43
C LYS A 293 -23.76 16.45 -26.91
N ILE A 294 -23.77 15.53 -27.89
CA ILE A 294 -24.98 14.85 -28.35
C ILE A 294 -25.56 13.95 -27.25
N PHE A 295 -24.72 13.19 -26.55
CA PHE A 295 -25.15 12.26 -25.51
C PHE A 295 -25.76 12.97 -24.30
N LYS A 296 -25.41 14.23 -24.06
CA LYS A 296 -25.97 15.10 -23.02
C LYS A 296 -27.15 15.96 -23.50
N LYS A 297 -27.66 15.80 -24.72
CA LYS A 297 -28.81 16.58 -25.20
C LYS A 297 -30.09 16.25 -24.41
N PRO A 298 -31.04 17.20 -24.31
CA PRO A 298 -32.37 16.94 -23.75
C PRO A 298 -33.02 15.69 -24.39
N PRO A 299 -33.77 14.89 -23.62
CA PRO A 299 -34.25 15.18 -22.26
C PRO A 299 -33.28 14.79 -21.12
N LYS A 300 -32.01 14.47 -21.41
CA LYS A 300 -31.04 13.99 -20.40
C LYS A 300 -30.76 15.04 -19.32
N LYS A 301 -30.78 14.61 -18.04
CA LYS A 301 -30.57 15.42 -16.84
C LYS A 301 -29.64 14.72 -15.83
N GLU A 302 -29.37 15.37 -14.70
CA GLU A 302 -28.62 14.79 -13.59
C GLU A 302 -29.23 13.45 -13.12
N GLY A 303 -28.36 12.47 -12.88
CA GLY A 303 -28.73 11.08 -12.58
C GLY A 303 -28.79 10.17 -13.81
N ASP A 304 -29.03 10.72 -15.01
CA ASP A 304 -29.13 9.92 -16.24
C ASP A 304 -27.75 9.48 -16.75
N GLU A 305 -27.64 8.24 -17.22
CA GLU A 305 -26.41 7.70 -17.81
C GLU A 305 -26.04 8.42 -19.11
N ILE A 306 -24.77 8.79 -19.29
CA ILE A 306 -24.26 9.35 -20.55
C ILE A 306 -24.33 8.31 -21.67
N PHE A 307 -24.08 7.04 -21.36
CA PHE A 307 -24.10 5.93 -22.31
C PHE A 307 -25.34 5.05 -22.13
N ASP A 308 -26.52 5.65 -22.28
CA ASP A 308 -27.85 5.04 -22.06
C ASP A 308 -28.18 3.82 -22.95
N ARG A 309 -27.34 3.50 -23.94
CA ARG A 309 -27.53 2.35 -24.85
C ARG A 309 -26.37 1.35 -24.77
N LEU A 310 -25.54 1.42 -23.74
CA LEU A 310 -24.32 0.62 -23.60
C LEU A 310 -24.19 0.00 -22.22
N THR A 311 -24.09 -1.32 -22.18
CA THR A 311 -23.69 -2.05 -20.96
C THR A 311 -22.26 -2.55 -21.06
N THR A 312 -21.62 -2.83 -19.91
CA THR A 312 -20.28 -3.42 -19.89
C THR A 312 -20.22 -4.80 -20.53
N SER A 313 -21.31 -5.57 -20.44
CA SER A 313 -21.44 -6.87 -21.10
C SER A 313 -21.41 -6.71 -22.63
N ALA A 314 -22.19 -5.78 -23.18
CA ALA A 314 -22.20 -5.49 -24.61
C ALA A 314 -20.84 -4.97 -25.11
N LEU A 315 -20.19 -4.10 -24.34
CA LEU A 315 -18.83 -3.62 -24.63
C LEU A 315 -17.82 -4.78 -24.68
N ASN A 316 -17.79 -5.66 -23.67
CA ASN A 316 -16.84 -6.78 -23.63
C ASN A 316 -17.12 -7.83 -24.73
N LYS A 317 -18.39 -8.05 -25.08
CA LYS A 317 -18.77 -8.91 -26.22
C LYS A 317 -18.20 -8.36 -27.53
N HIS A 318 -18.30 -7.04 -27.76
CA HIS A 318 -17.68 -6.40 -28.92
C HIS A 318 -16.15 -6.53 -28.90
N LEU A 319 -15.50 -6.25 -27.76
CA LEU A 319 -14.05 -6.36 -27.63
C LEU A 319 -13.55 -7.79 -27.90
N SER A 320 -14.27 -8.81 -27.46
CA SER A 320 -13.92 -10.22 -27.70
C SER A 320 -13.90 -10.61 -29.19
N SER A 321 -14.57 -9.84 -30.06
CA SER A 321 -14.53 -10.07 -31.51
C SER A 321 -13.20 -9.66 -32.16
N TYR A 322 -12.42 -8.78 -31.54
CA TYR A 322 -11.08 -8.43 -32.01
C TYR A 322 -10.03 -9.45 -31.58
N MET A 323 -10.20 -10.00 -30.37
CA MET A 323 -9.24 -10.88 -29.75
C MET A 323 -9.95 -11.77 -28.71
N PRO A 324 -9.83 -13.12 -28.78
CA PRO A 324 -10.48 -14.02 -27.86
C PRO A 324 -10.23 -13.70 -26.37
N GLY A 325 -11.32 -13.44 -25.66
CA GLY A 325 -11.34 -13.07 -24.24
C GLY A 325 -10.70 -11.71 -23.94
N LEU A 326 -10.64 -10.80 -24.91
CA LEU A 326 -10.35 -9.38 -24.68
C LEU A 326 -11.52 -8.72 -23.94
N THR A 327 -11.19 -7.97 -22.90
CA THR A 327 -12.15 -7.19 -22.10
C THR A 327 -11.59 -5.81 -21.84
N ALA A 328 -12.44 -4.87 -21.41
CA ALA A 328 -12.03 -3.52 -21.05
C ALA A 328 -10.92 -3.48 -19.99
N LYS A 329 -10.86 -4.47 -19.09
CA LYS A 329 -9.80 -4.58 -18.08
C LYS A 329 -8.40 -4.75 -18.70
N VAL A 330 -8.30 -5.41 -19.86
CA VAL A 330 -7.03 -5.69 -20.53
C VAL A 330 -6.37 -4.39 -21.01
N PHE A 331 -7.14 -3.41 -21.48
CA PHE A 331 -6.62 -2.09 -21.91
C PHE A 331 -5.85 -1.42 -20.79
N ARG A 332 -6.37 -1.47 -19.55
CA ARG A 332 -5.70 -0.86 -18.40
C ARG A 332 -4.37 -1.53 -18.05
N THR A 333 -4.27 -2.86 -18.19
CA THR A 333 -3.00 -3.59 -18.03
C THR A 333 -2.04 -3.29 -19.18
N TYR A 334 -2.54 -3.24 -20.41
CA TYR A 334 -1.78 -2.89 -21.61
C TYR A 334 -1.20 -1.49 -21.49
N ASN A 335 -2.03 -0.46 -21.26
CA ASN A 335 -1.59 0.92 -21.14
C ASN A 335 -0.57 1.10 -20.02
N ALA A 336 -0.80 0.52 -18.84
CA ALA A 336 0.15 0.61 -17.73
C ALA A 336 1.51 -0.03 -18.08
N SER A 337 1.52 -1.22 -18.67
CA SER A 337 2.75 -1.92 -19.04
C SER A 337 3.45 -1.26 -20.25
N TYR A 338 2.69 -0.82 -21.24
CA TYR A 338 3.20 -0.14 -22.44
C TYR A 338 3.82 1.22 -22.11
N THR A 339 3.17 2.01 -21.24
CA THR A 339 3.74 3.26 -20.73
C THR A 339 5.04 2.99 -19.98
N MET A 340 5.06 2.02 -19.07
CA MET A 340 6.29 1.64 -18.37
C MET A 340 7.40 1.21 -19.34
N ALA A 341 7.08 0.35 -20.31
CA ALA A 341 8.05 -0.09 -21.31
C ALA A 341 8.60 1.07 -22.14
N THR A 342 7.75 2.03 -22.53
CA THR A 342 8.15 3.22 -23.29
C THR A 342 9.06 4.12 -22.47
N LEU A 343 8.74 4.36 -21.19
CA LEU A 343 9.57 5.14 -20.29
C LEU A 343 10.93 4.47 -20.05
N LEU A 344 10.94 3.15 -19.85
CA LEU A 344 12.18 2.37 -19.70
C LEU A 344 13.08 2.44 -20.94
N LYS A 345 12.51 2.44 -22.16
CA LYS A 345 13.30 2.58 -23.39
C LYS A 345 13.97 3.95 -23.50
N LYS A 346 13.32 5.01 -23.01
CA LYS A 346 13.85 6.38 -23.02
C LYS A 346 14.82 6.66 -21.87
N MET A 347 14.91 5.76 -20.90
CA MET A 347 15.70 5.95 -19.69
C MET A 347 17.17 5.59 -19.92
N SER A 348 18.08 6.43 -19.44
CA SER A 348 19.53 6.21 -19.48
C SER A 348 20.13 5.96 -18.10
N ALA A 349 19.31 5.56 -17.12
CA ALA A 349 19.59 5.60 -15.67
C ALA A 349 21.06 5.41 -15.28
N THR A 350 21.73 6.53 -15.03
CA THR A 350 23.11 6.62 -14.53
C THR A 350 23.13 6.96 -13.03
N GLY A 351 24.33 6.96 -12.43
CA GLY A 351 24.52 7.33 -11.04
C GLY A 351 24.45 6.16 -10.05
N THR A 352 24.25 6.53 -8.79
CA THR A 352 24.14 5.65 -7.63
C THR A 352 22.86 4.80 -7.67
N THR A 353 22.83 3.72 -6.89
CA THR A 353 21.62 2.88 -6.78
C THR A 353 20.38 3.68 -6.34
N PRO A 354 20.43 4.59 -5.34
CA PRO A 354 19.26 5.39 -4.97
C PRO A 354 18.74 6.28 -6.10
N GLU A 355 19.61 6.92 -6.88
CA GLU A 355 19.20 7.74 -8.04
C GLU A 355 18.47 6.90 -9.08
N LYS A 356 19.00 5.72 -9.42
CA LYS A 356 18.35 4.78 -10.34
C LYS A 356 17.00 4.30 -9.81
N VAL A 357 16.88 4.05 -8.50
CA VAL A 357 15.61 3.67 -7.87
C VAL A 357 14.59 4.80 -7.95
N LYS A 358 15.01 6.05 -7.73
CA LYS A 358 14.14 7.23 -7.89
C LYS A 358 13.62 7.33 -9.32
N GLN A 359 14.49 7.20 -10.32
CA GLN A 359 14.07 7.23 -11.74
C GLN A 359 13.05 6.14 -12.09
N TYR A 360 13.22 4.93 -11.54
CA TYR A 360 12.21 3.88 -11.66
C TYR A 360 10.89 4.25 -10.98
N ASN A 361 10.94 4.83 -9.78
CA ASN A 361 9.75 5.27 -9.04
C ASN A 361 9.03 6.40 -9.77
N ASP A 362 9.75 7.35 -10.37
CA ASP A 362 9.21 8.42 -11.19
C ASP A 362 8.48 7.86 -12.43
N ALA A 363 9.06 6.87 -13.11
CA ALA A 363 8.37 6.18 -14.21
C ALA A 363 7.11 5.41 -13.76
N ASN A 364 7.17 4.74 -12.62
CA ASN A 364 6.00 4.07 -12.04
C ASN A 364 4.93 5.08 -11.56
N ARG A 365 5.34 6.28 -11.14
CA ARG A 365 4.45 7.38 -10.74
C ARG A 365 3.62 7.84 -11.92
N GLU A 366 4.22 8.02 -13.10
CA GLU A 366 3.48 8.32 -14.34
C GLU A 366 2.43 7.25 -14.65
N VAL A 367 2.79 5.97 -14.55
CA VAL A 367 1.85 4.85 -14.74
C VAL A 367 0.73 4.87 -13.69
N ALA A 368 1.05 5.20 -12.45
CA ALA A 368 0.07 5.29 -11.37
C ALA A 368 -0.90 6.47 -11.59
N ILE A 369 -0.42 7.61 -12.08
CA ILE A 369 -1.23 8.77 -12.45
C ILE A 369 -2.18 8.43 -13.59
N LEU A 370 -1.68 7.82 -14.68
CA LEU A 370 -2.50 7.32 -15.78
C LEU A 370 -3.64 6.42 -15.30
N CYS A 371 -3.37 5.58 -14.31
CA CYS A 371 -4.38 4.69 -13.73
C CYS A 371 -5.27 5.33 -12.66
N ASN A 372 -5.07 6.61 -12.32
CA ASN A 372 -5.68 7.27 -11.15
C ASN A 372 -5.52 6.45 -9.84
N HIS A 373 -4.32 5.92 -9.60
CA HIS A 373 -3.98 5.22 -8.36
C HIS A 373 -3.59 6.24 -7.28
N LYS A 374 -4.60 6.89 -6.70
CA LYS A 374 -4.43 7.85 -5.61
C LYS A 374 -4.52 7.18 -4.23
N ARG A 375 -3.90 7.80 -3.24
CA ARG A 375 -4.10 7.52 -1.82
C ARG A 375 -4.15 8.84 -1.05
N THR A 376 -4.79 8.83 0.11
CA THR A 376 -4.66 9.95 1.05
C THR A 376 -3.24 9.98 1.62
N VAL A 377 -2.76 11.18 1.96
CA VAL A 377 -1.52 11.35 2.71
C VAL A 377 -1.64 10.56 4.01
N ALA A 378 -0.64 9.73 4.31
CA ALA A 378 -0.65 8.93 5.53
C ALA A 378 -0.59 9.85 6.76
N ALA A 379 -1.35 9.53 7.81
CA ALA A 379 -1.42 10.36 9.02
C ALA A 379 -0.05 10.67 9.64
N GLY A 380 0.91 9.73 9.58
CA GLY A 380 2.27 9.92 10.07
C GLY A 380 3.28 10.37 8.99
N HIS A 381 2.84 10.91 7.85
CA HIS A 381 3.75 11.37 6.79
C HIS A 381 4.58 12.56 7.26
N ALA A 382 3.95 13.55 7.90
CA ALA A 382 4.63 14.72 8.45
C ALA A 382 5.74 14.31 9.43
N ASP A 383 5.42 13.50 10.45
CA ASP A 383 6.40 12.98 11.41
C ASP A 383 7.54 12.19 10.74
N GLN A 384 7.25 11.48 9.63
CA GLN A 384 8.28 10.76 8.89
C GLN A 384 9.21 11.69 8.13
N MET A 385 8.69 12.78 7.57
CA MET A 385 9.47 13.79 6.87
C MET A 385 10.30 14.62 7.83
N GLU A 386 9.74 14.99 8.98
CA GLU A 386 10.45 15.65 10.08
C GLU A 386 11.62 14.80 10.56
N LYS A 387 11.39 13.51 10.88
CA LYS A 387 12.47 12.58 11.27
C LYS A 387 13.55 12.40 10.20
N LEU A 388 13.21 12.53 8.92
CA LEU A 388 14.21 12.49 7.84
C LEU A 388 15.02 13.79 7.81
N SER A 389 14.34 14.94 7.95
CA SER A 389 14.97 16.26 8.07
C SER A 389 15.94 16.32 9.25
N ASP A 390 15.52 15.89 10.45
CA ASP A 390 16.37 15.88 11.64
C ASP A 390 17.62 15.01 11.49
N ARG A 391 17.51 13.89 10.76
CA ARG A 391 18.67 13.05 10.45
C ARG A 391 19.62 13.70 9.46
N ILE A 392 19.10 14.45 8.48
CA ILE A 392 19.92 15.24 7.55
C ILE A 392 20.65 16.33 8.32
N LYS A 393 19.95 17.08 9.19
CA LYS A 393 20.56 18.06 10.10
C LYS A 393 21.63 17.46 11.00
N GLY A 394 21.40 16.28 11.55
CA GLY A 394 22.41 15.54 12.32
C GLY A 394 23.67 15.20 11.52
N LEU A 395 23.52 14.86 10.23
CA LEU A 395 24.65 14.63 9.33
C LEU A 395 25.36 15.95 8.95
N GLN A 396 24.62 17.03 8.71
CA GLN A 396 25.19 18.37 8.47
C GLN A 396 25.99 18.84 9.69
N TYR A 397 25.47 18.64 10.91
CA TYR A 397 26.18 18.92 12.15
C TYR A 397 27.45 18.08 12.27
N GLN A 398 27.38 16.78 11.99
CA GLN A 398 28.56 15.91 12.01
C GLN A 398 29.63 16.37 11.00
N LYS A 399 29.22 16.73 9.77
CA LYS A 399 30.09 17.30 8.73
C LYS A 399 30.75 18.58 9.21
N TRP A 400 29.97 19.51 9.77
CA TRP A 400 30.47 20.76 10.32
C TRP A 400 31.49 20.50 11.43
N ARG A 401 31.19 19.60 12.36
CA ARG A 401 32.09 19.26 13.47
C ARG A 401 33.43 18.69 12.97
N ILE A 402 33.41 17.86 11.92
CA ILE A 402 34.65 17.37 11.27
C ILE A 402 35.42 18.52 10.60
N LYS A 403 34.74 19.46 9.94
CA LYS A 403 35.37 20.67 9.39
C LYS A 403 36.07 21.49 10.48
N GLN A 404 35.48 21.60 11.67
CA GLN A 404 36.13 22.25 12.81
C GLN A 404 37.36 21.49 13.30
N MET A 405 37.34 20.15 13.30
CA MET A 405 38.53 19.34 13.63
C MET A 405 39.67 19.53 12.63
N ILE A 406 39.33 19.66 11.34
CA ILE A 406 40.32 19.99 10.29
C ILE A 406 40.99 21.34 10.61
N LEU A 407 40.22 22.36 11.00
CA LEU A 407 40.79 23.66 11.42
C LEU A 407 41.67 23.56 12.66
N ALA A 408 41.30 22.69 13.61
CA ALA A 408 42.09 22.47 14.81
C ALA A 408 43.44 21.79 14.51
N LEU A 409 43.49 20.90 13.51
CA LEU A 409 44.73 20.25 13.06
C LEU A 409 45.62 21.18 12.21
N ASP A 410 45.01 21.89 11.25
CA ASP A 410 45.72 22.79 10.34
C ASP A 410 44.93 24.11 10.15
N PRO A 411 45.19 25.13 10.96
CA PRO A 411 44.52 26.43 10.82
C PRO A 411 44.77 27.12 9.48
N LYS A 412 45.88 26.80 8.77
CA LYS A 412 46.22 27.45 7.49
C LYS A 412 45.32 26.97 6.36
N ILE A 413 44.67 25.80 6.50
CA ILE A 413 43.75 25.26 5.50
C ILE A 413 42.54 26.18 5.24
N LYS A 414 42.20 27.05 6.19
CA LYS A 414 41.15 28.07 6.02
C LYS A 414 41.44 29.01 4.85
N LYS A 415 42.72 29.33 4.59
CA LYS A 415 43.12 30.14 3.43
C LYS A 415 42.97 29.39 2.11
N LYS A 416 43.13 28.06 2.13
CA LYS A 416 43.06 27.19 0.95
C LYS A 416 41.63 26.86 0.53
N LYS A 417 40.73 26.59 1.49
CA LYS A 417 39.34 26.16 1.25
C LYS A 417 38.32 27.30 1.35
N GLY A 418 38.73 28.48 1.83
CA GLY A 418 37.87 29.63 2.08
C GLY A 418 37.14 29.56 3.42
N ALA A 419 36.75 30.72 3.97
CA ALA A 419 36.07 30.81 5.26
C ALA A 419 34.68 30.14 5.23
N ALA A 420 33.92 30.35 4.15
CA ALA A 420 32.58 29.80 3.94
C ALA A 420 32.54 28.27 4.04
N TYR A 421 33.62 27.56 3.67
CA TYR A 421 33.66 26.11 3.79
C TYR A 421 33.50 25.63 5.25
N PHE A 422 33.92 26.42 6.23
CA PHE A 422 33.89 26.08 7.66
C PHE A 422 32.71 26.71 8.41
N GLU A 423 31.86 27.45 7.72
CA GLU A 423 30.66 28.04 8.30
C GLU A 423 29.61 26.95 8.59
N LEU A 424 28.72 27.29 9.51
CA LEU A 424 27.60 26.43 9.85
C LEU A 424 26.59 26.44 8.69
N ASP A 425 25.95 25.30 8.46
CA ASP A 425 24.88 25.19 7.46
C ASP A 425 23.69 26.10 7.85
N GLU A 426 23.02 26.72 6.88
CA GLU A 426 21.93 27.69 7.13
C GLU A 426 20.76 27.07 7.89
N ASP A 427 20.56 25.75 7.74
CA ASP A 427 19.51 24.98 8.40
C ASP A 427 19.80 24.66 9.88
N LEU A 428 20.98 25.03 10.38
CA LEU A 428 21.45 24.76 11.73
C LEU A 428 21.67 26.06 12.50
N ASP A 429 21.15 26.12 13.72
CA ASP A 429 21.44 27.19 14.67
C ASP A 429 22.05 26.64 15.97
N MET A 430 22.49 27.56 16.83
CA MET A 430 23.13 27.19 18.10
C MET A 430 22.17 26.59 19.12
N GLU A 431 20.87 26.80 18.99
CA GLU A 431 19.85 26.23 19.86
C GLU A 431 19.66 24.75 19.50
N TRP A 432 19.39 24.48 18.23
CA TRP A 432 19.30 23.13 17.67
C TRP A 432 20.55 22.30 17.94
N ILE A 433 21.76 22.87 17.80
CA ILE A 433 23.00 22.14 18.10
C ILE A 433 23.05 21.67 19.56
N LYS A 434 22.66 22.52 20.52
CA LYS A 434 22.66 22.17 21.94
C LYS A 434 21.64 21.07 22.23
N GLU A 435 20.45 21.18 21.65
CA GLU A 435 19.41 20.16 21.76
C GLU A 435 19.86 18.83 21.14
N HIS A 436 20.48 18.88 19.96
CA HIS A 436 20.99 17.69 19.28
C HIS A 436 22.13 17.02 20.04
N GLN A 437 23.05 17.80 20.64
CA GLN A 437 24.10 17.26 21.50
C GLN A 437 23.55 16.59 22.76
N ALA A 438 22.55 17.20 23.41
CA ALA A 438 21.85 16.60 24.54
C ALA A 438 21.13 15.31 24.14
N PHE A 439 20.47 15.31 22.97
CA PHE A 439 19.87 14.12 22.37
C PHE A 439 20.90 13.01 22.12
N LEU A 440 22.08 13.31 21.57
CA LEU A 440 23.13 12.32 21.32
C LEU A 440 23.65 11.68 22.62
N ALA A 441 23.82 12.47 23.69
CA ALA A 441 24.22 11.97 24.99
C ALA A 441 23.14 11.03 25.59
N GLU A 442 21.87 11.44 25.55
CA GLU A 442 20.75 10.63 26.03
C GLU A 442 20.55 9.36 25.17
N GLU A 443 20.69 9.46 23.85
CA GLU A 443 20.62 8.30 22.95
C GLU A 443 21.71 7.27 23.29
N LEU A 444 22.92 7.73 23.63
CA LEU A 444 24.00 6.87 24.10
C LEU A 444 23.65 6.20 25.44
N ARG A 445 23.10 6.94 26.42
CA ARG A 445 22.61 6.37 27.69
C ARG A 445 21.59 5.27 27.45
N GLN A 446 20.62 5.51 26.58
CA GLN A 446 19.58 4.54 26.24
C GLN A 446 20.14 3.31 25.52
N LYS A 447 21.09 3.48 24.59
CA LYS A 447 21.77 2.38 23.90
C LYS A 447 22.56 1.51 24.89
N ILE A 448 23.26 2.13 25.84
CA ILE A 448 24.00 1.43 26.91
C ILE A 448 23.04 0.61 27.77
N ARG A 449 21.95 1.23 28.26
CA ARG A 449 20.93 0.54 29.06
C ARG A 449 20.32 -0.65 28.31
N LYS A 450 19.81 -0.43 27.09
CA LYS A 450 19.23 -1.49 26.26
C LYS A 450 20.20 -2.63 25.98
N LYS A 451 21.48 -2.33 25.75
CA LYS A 451 22.50 -3.36 25.52
C LYS A 451 22.78 -4.16 26.79
N PHE A 452 22.88 -3.48 27.94
CA PHE A 452 23.04 -4.11 29.25
C PHE A 452 21.87 -5.03 29.58
N ASP A 453 20.63 -4.55 29.40
CA ASP A 453 19.42 -5.34 29.64
C ASP A 453 19.38 -6.58 28.74
N LYS A 454 19.67 -6.42 27.45
CA LYS A 454 19.70 -7.54 26.50
C LYS A 454 20.78 -8.57 26.81
N GLU A 455 21.94 -8.14 27.30
CA GLU A 455 23.01 -9.03 27.75
C GLU A 455 22.60 -9.79 29.02
N ASN A 456 21.89 -9.14 29.94
CA ASN A 456 21.32 -9.79 31.12
C ASN A 456 20.21 -10.78 30.78
N GLU A 457 19.30 -10.44 29.86
CA GLU A 457 18.28 -11.37 29.34
C GLU A 457 18.92 -12.62 28.75
N LYS A 458 20.02 -12.46 28.00
CA LYS A 458 20.77 -13.59 27.43
C LYS A 458 21.42 -14.43 28.53
N ARG A 459 22.11 -13.79 29.48
CA ARG A 459 22.73 -14.47 30.62
C ARG A 459 21.72 -15.29 31.43
N ALA A 460 20.57 -14.71 31.74
CA ALA A 460 19.49 -15.39 32.44
C ALA A 460 18.98 -16.61 31.66
N ALA A 461 18.84 -16.50 30.33
CA ALA A 461 18.46 -17.62 29.46
C ALA A 461 19.52 -18.73 29.41
N ASP A 462 20.80 -18.36 29.51
CA ASP A 462 21.94 -19.29 29.54
C ASP A 462 22.21 -19.85 30.96
N GLY A 463 21.38 -19.51 31.95
CA GLY A 463 21.53 -19.94 33.36
C GLY A 463 22.64 -19.21 34.13
N GLU A 464 23.20 -18.13 33.55
CA GLU A 464 24.21 -17.28 34.16
C GLU A 464 23.59 -16.19 35.04
N LYS A 465 24.35 -15.70 36.02
CA LYS A 465 23.94 -14.54 36.83
C LYS A 465 23.98 -13.25 36.01
N GLU A 466 23.01 -12.38 36.27
CA GLU A 466 22.96 -11.02 35.73
C GLU A 466 24.22 -10.21 36.11
N MET A 467 24.62 -9.30 35.24
CA MET A 467 25.69 -8.36 35.48
C MET A 467 25.31 -7.40 36.61
N LYS A 468 26.31 -6.97 37.40
CA LYS A 468 26.09 -6.07 38.54
C LYS A 468 25.68 -4.67 38.06
N ALA A 469 24.84 -3.98 38.83
CA ALA A 469 24.46 -2.58 38.56
C ALA A 469 25.67 -1.64 38.39
N LYS A 470 26.76 -1.89 39.12
CA LYS A 470 28.03 -1.15 38.99
C LYS A 470 28.62 -1.20 37.58
N GLU A 471 28.39 -2.29 36.84
CA GLU A 471 28.85 -2.42 35.46
C GLU A 471 28.02 -1.56 34.50
N LEU A 472 26.72 -1.38 34.77
CA LEU A 472 25.89 -0.42 34.04
C LEU A 472 26.34 1.02 34.33
N GLU A 473 26.59 1.36 35.59
CA GLU A 473 27.10 2.68 35.99
C GLU A 473 28.42 3.01 35.30
N GLU A 474 29.37 2.07 35.27
CA GLU A 474 30.65 2.25 34.58
C GLU A 474 30.47 2.49 33.08
N ARG A 475 29.57 1.72 32.43
CA ARG A 475 29.27 1.90 31.02
C ARG A 475 28.59 3.25 30.75
N LEU A 476 27.74 3.74 31.66
CA LEU A 476 27.04 5.02 31.54
C LEU A 476 27.98 6.23 31.60
N LYS A 477 29.15 6.11 32.23
CA LYS A 477 30.17 7.18 32.24
C LYS A 477 30.54 7.66 30.84
N ALA A 478 30.55 6.77 29.84
CA ALA A 478 30.82 7.15 28.46
C ALA A 478 29.84 8.20 27.92
N ALA A 479 28.58 8.19 28.40
CA ALA A 479 27.60 9.22 28.04
C ALA A 479 27.77 10.52 28.84
N ASP A 480 28.15 10.42 30.12
CA ASP A 480 28.51 11.59 30.94
C ASP A 480 29.72 12.33 30.36
N GLU A 481 30.75 11.59 29.93
CA GLU A 481 31.94 12.11 29.27
C GLU A 481 31.60 12.81 27.96
N LEU A 482 30.69 12.23 27.16
CA LEU A 482 30.22 12.83 25.91
C LEU A 482 29.48 14.15 26.16
N GLU A 483 28.60 14.19 27.17
CA GLU A 483 27.88 15.40 27.55
C GLU A 483 28.83 16.51 28.05
N ALA A 484 29.77 16.16 28.93
CA ALA A 484 30.78 17.09 29.44
C ALA A 484 31.65 17.66 28.31
N LYS A 485 32.01 16.81 27.34
CA LYS A 485 32.75 17.23 26.15
C LYS A 485 31.96 18.24 25.32
N TYR A 486 30.69 18.01 25.01
CA TYR A 486 29.87 18.97 24.26
C TYR A 486 29.71 20.30 25.00
N LYS A 487 29.55 20.27 26.33
CA LYS A 487 29.54 21.50 27.15
C LYS A 487 30.85 22.29 27.02
N ARG A 488 32.00 21.60 27.01
CA ARG A 488 33.33 22.20 26.82
C ARG A 488 33.49 22.79 25.42
N GLU A 489 33.08 22.07 24.37
CA GLU A 489 33.12 22.55 22.98
C GLU A 489 32.27 23.81 22.80
N ASN A 490 31.05 23.83 23.37
CA ASN A 490 30.15 24.99 23.30
C ASN A 490 30.70 26.21 24.03
N LYS A 491 31.38 26.02 25.17
CA LYS A 491 32.00 27.12 25.93
C LYS A 491 33.24 27.68 25.24
N THR A 492 34.09 26.81 24.70
CA THR A 492 35.38 27.19 24.10
C THR A 492 35.28 27.57 22.63
N LYS A 493 34.17 27.24 21.96
CA LYS A 493 33.97 27.32 20.51
C LYS A 493 35.06 26.59 19.71
N LYS A 494 35.69 25.58 20.32
CA LYS A 494 36.77 24.78 19.72
C LYS A 494 36.39 23.30 19.75
N VAL A 495 36.51 22.65 18.60
CA VAL A 495 36.33 21.20 18.46
C VAL A 495 37.71 20.57 18.32
N GLU A 496 38.07 19.69 19.26
CA GLU A 496 39.34 18.98 19.23
C GLU A 496 39.32 17.84 18.19
N ALA A 497 40.44 17.63 17.51
CA ALA A 497 40.58 16.55 16.55
C ALA A 497 40.63 15.20 17.26
N GLU A 498 39.74 14.28 16.87
CA GLU A 498 39.57 12.99 17.54
C GLU A 498 39.62 11.80 16.57
N GLY A 499 39.81 10.60 17.13
CA GLY A 499 39.93 9.34 16.39
C GLY A 499 41.36 8.80 16.34
N ARG A 500 41.51 7.56 15.87
CA ARG A 500 42.82 6.88 15.83
C ARG A 500 43.69 7.42 14.70
N GLY A 501 44.64 8.28 15.06
CA GLY A 501 45.56 8.96 14.14
C GLY A 501 44.84 9.96 13.24
N PRO A 502 44.35 11.09 13.77
CA PRO A 502 43.57 12.05 13.01
C PRO A 502 44.48 12.80 12.02
N THR A 503 44.01 12.93 10.77
CA THR A 503 44.71 13.60 9.68
C THR A 503 43.67 14.33 8.82
N VAL A 504 44.06 15.42 8.17
CA VAL A 504 43.16 16.16 7.26
C VAL A 504 42.55 15.25 6.20
N GLU A 505 43.37 14.39 5.56
CA GLU A 505 42.92 13.46 4.51
C GLU A 505 41.82 12.49 4.99
N LYS A 506 42.01 11.88 6.17
CA LYS A 506 40.97 11.03 6.78
C LYS A 506 39.66 11.79 7.02
N PHE A 507 39.72 13.03 7.48
CA PHE A 507 38.54 13.84 7.73
C PHE A 507 37.86 14.28 6.42
N GLU A 508 38.61 14.62 5.38
CA GLU A 508 38.06 14.87 4.04
C GLU A 508 37.35 13.63 3.49
N GLY A 509 37.94 12.45 3.65
CA GLY A 509 37.29 11.18 3.29
C GLY A 509 36.01 10.88 4.09
N GLN A 510 35.95 11.30 5.36
CA GLN A 510 34.72 11.20 6.17
C GLN A 510 33.65 12.19 5.70
N ILE A 511 34.04 13.44 5.38
CA ILE A 511 33.13 14.46 4.85
C ILE A 511 32.51 13.97 3.53
N SER A 512 33.32 13.44 2.60
CA SER A 512 32.81 12.91 1.33
C SER A 512 31.77 11.80 1.54
N LYS A 513 31.98 10.90 2.51
CA LYS A 513 30.98 9.86 2.87
C LYS A 513 29.72 10.46 3.48
N ILE A 514 29.83 11.52 4.27
CA ILE A 514 28.67 12.22 4.85
C ILE A 514 27.89 12.93 3.75
N ASP A 515 28.56 13.60 2.82
CA ASP A 515 27.95 14.28 1.68
C ASP A 515 27.13 13.29 0.84
N GLN A 516 27.72 12.16 0.47
CA GLN A 516 27.00 11.11 -0.24
C GLN A 516 25.78 10.57 0.55
N ARG A 517 25.87 10.51 1.88
CA ARG A 517 24.73 10.10 2.72
C ARG A 517 23.63 11.16 2.77
N ILE A 518 23.99 12.44 2.84
CA ILE A 518 23.05 13.57 2.81
C ILE A 518 22.32 13.57 1.48
N GLU A 519 23.04 13.50 0.35
CA GLU A 519 22.46 13.45 -1.00
C GLU A 519 21.46 12.29 -1.14
N ASN A 520 21.84 11.09 -0.69
CA ASN A 520 20.94 9.94 -0.71
C ASN A 520 19.68 10.12 0.15
N MET A 521 19.80 10.79 1.31
CA MET A 521 18.66 11.07 2.19
C MET A 521 17.76 12.16 1.63
N LEU A 522 18.31 13.18 0.99
CA LEU A 522 17.56 14.21 0.28
C LEU A 522 16.76 13.60 -0.87
N LEU A 523 17.38 12.75 -1.69
CA LEU A 523 16.68 12.01 -2.76
C LEU A 523 15.56 11.13 -2.21
N GLN A 524 15.77 10.47 -1.05
CA GLN A 524 14.73 9.67 -0.41
C GLN A 524 13.57 10.54 0.12
N ALA A 525 13.87 11.72 0.67
CA ALA A 525 12.88 12.67 1.14
C ALA A 525 12.03 13.19 -0.03
N GLU A 526 12.68 13.59 -1.12
CA GLU A 526 12.02 14.04 -2.35
C GLU A 526 11.12 12.93 -2.94
N ASP A 527 11.63 11.70 -3.08
CA ASP A 527 10.86 10.56 -3.60
C ASP A 527 9.63 10.25 -2.72
N LYS A 528 9.76 10.34 -1.40
CA LYS A 528 8.62 10.15 -0.49
C LYS A 528 7.59 11.26 -0.62
N GLU A 529 8.04 12.50 -0.73
CA GLU A 529 7.16 13.67 -0.82
C GLU A 529 6.39 13.69 -2.15
N ASN A 530 7.09 13.46 -3.27
CA ASN A 530 6.49 13.39 -4.61
C ASN A 530 5.43 12.28 -4.75
N ASN A 531 5.55 11.23 -3.93
CA ASN A 531 4.68 10.06 -3.94
C ASN A 531 3.69 10.01 -2.76
N LYS A 532 3.55 11.07 -1.95
CA LYS A 532 2.69 11.04 -0.75
C LYS A 532 1.22 10.73 -1.08
N GLU A 533 0.73 11.21 -2.22
CA GLU A 533 -0.66 11.01 -2.69
C GLU A 533 -0.82 9.89 -3.74
N VAL A 534 0.28 9.24 -4.13
CA VAL A 534 0.29 8.25 -5.23
C VAL A 534 0.51 6.84 -4.71
N ALA A 535 -0.35 5.90 -5.11
CA ALA A 535 -0.29 4.50 -4.69
C ALA A 535 0.55 3.63 -5.67
N LEU A 536 1.88 3.83 -5.66
CA LEU A 536 2.84 3.13 -6.52
C LEU A 536 2.81 1.60 -6.41
N GLY A 537 2.40 1.05 -5.26
CA GLY A 537 2.28 -0.38 -5.05
C GLY A 537 1.18 -1.00 -5.93
N THR A 538 0.09 -0.28 -6.15
CA THR A 538 -1.08 -0.80 -6.88
C THR A 538 -0.76 -1.03 -8.35
N SER A 539 -0.09 -0.07 -9.02
CA SER A 539 0.39 -0.20 -10.41
C SER A 539 1.41 -1.33 -10.53
N LYS A 540 2.47 -1.28 -9.69
CA LYS A 540 3.58 -2.25 -9.70
C LYS A 540 3.14 -3.70 -9.46
N LEU A 541 2.15 -3.94 -8.59
CA LEU A 541 1.74 -5.29 -8.23
C LEU A 541 0.77 -5.96 -9.21
N ASN A 542 -0.01 -5.16 -9.95
CA ASN A 542 -1.21 -5.68 -10.63
C ASN A 542 -1.32 -5.28 -12.10
N TYR A 543 -0.72 -4.17 -12.52
CA TYR A 543 -0.95 -3.57 -13.86
C TYR A 543 0.31 -3.46 -14.70
N ILE A 544 1.48 -3.28 -14.09
CA ILE A 544 2.78 -3.32 -14.78
C ILE A 544 3.24 -4.77 -14.86
N ASP A 545 3.64 -5.21 -16.05
CA ASP A 545 4.28 -6.51 -16.24
C ASP A 545 5.58 -6.59 -15.43
N PRO A 546 5.70 -7.51 -14.45
CA PRO A 546 6.87 -7.60 -13.59
C PRO A 546 8.17 -7.85 -14.36
N ARG A 547 8.11 -8.38 -15.59
CA ARG A 547 9.28 -8.54 -16.47
C ARG A 547 9.93 -7.19 -16.81
N LEU A 548 9.16 -6.11 -16.89
CA LEU A 548 9.71 -4.76 -17.11
C LEU A 548 10.56 -4.28 -15.93
N THR A 549 10.18 -4.63 -14.70
CA THR A 549 11.02 -4.37 -13.52
C THR A 549 12.29 -5.21 -13.54
N VAL A 550 12.21 -6.45 -14.02
CA VAL A 550 13.39 -7.34 -14.18
C VAL A 550 14.35 -6.78 -15.24
N VAL A 551 13.83 -6.33 -16.38
CA VAL A 551 14.60 -5.64 -17.43
C VAL A 551 15.33 -4.43 -16.84
N PHE A 552 14.64 -3.55 -16.11
CA PHE A 552 15.27 -2.40 -15.46
C PHE A 552 16.39 -2.83 -14.49
N SER A 553 16.11 -3.82 -13.65
CA SER A 553 17.06 -4.34 -12.66
C SER A 553 18.35 -4.87 -13.31
N LYS A 554 18.22 -5.65 -14.40
CA LYS A 554 19.36 -6.20 -15.13
C LYS A 554 20.11 -5.11 -15.91
N LYS A 555 19.39 -4.36 -16.76
CA LYS A 555 19.94 -3.32 -17.64
C LYS A 555 20.75 -2.26 -16.90
N PHE A 556 20.30 -1.84 -15.72
CA PHE A 556 20.95 -0.77 -14.96
C PHE A 556 21.72 -1.27 -13.73
N ASN A 557 21.88 -2.59 -13.60
CA ASN A 557 22.57 -3.27 -12.49
C ASN A 557 22.08 -2.78 -11.11
N VAL A 558 20.76 -2.79 -10.92
CA VAL A 558 20.12 -2.44 -9.64
C VAL A 558 19.53 -3.70 -9.02
N PRO A 559 19.87 -4.06 -7.77
CA PRO A 559 19.36 -5.28 -7.18
C PRO A 559 17.83 -5.32 -7.10
N ILE A 560 17.22 -6.43 -7.54
CA ILE A 560 15.76 -6.59 -7.67
C ILE A 560 15.03 -6.40 -6.32
N GLU A 561 15.71 -6.64 -5.20
CA GLU A 561 15.20 -6.38 -3.85
C GLU A 561 14.89 -4.92 -3.55
N LYS A 562 15.44 -3.98 -4.32
CA LYS A 562 15.08 -2.56 -4.23
C LYS A 562 13.67 -2.30 -4.73
N PHE A 563 13.15 -3.15 -5.63
CA PHE A 563 11.81 -2.99 -6.22
C PHE A 563 10.79 -3.99 -5.66
N PHE A 564 11.21 -5.24 -5.44
CA PHE A 564 10.37 -6.33 -4.98
C PHE A 564 10.80 -6.81 -3.60
N SER A 565 9.89 -6.71 -2.63
CA SER A 565 10.03 -7.35 -1.32
C SER A 565 10.17 -8.88 -1.47
N LYS A 566 10.56 -9.58 -0.40
CA LYS A 566 10.66 -11.05 -0.41
C LYS A 566 9.38 -11.72 -0.95
N THR A 567 8.22 -11.31 -0.45
CA THR A 567 6.92 -11.85 -0.88
C THR A 567 6.58 -11.52 -2.34
N MET A 568 7.01 -10.35 -2.84
CA MET A 568 6.85 -9.99 -4.24
C MET A 568 7.76 -10.81 -5.15
N ARG A 569 9.00 -11.07 -4.73
CA ARG A 569 9.91 -11.96 -5.47
C ARG A 569 9.38 -13.39 -5.55
N GLU A 570 8.80 -13.89 -4.46
CA GLU A 570 8.12 -15.20 -4.47
C GLU A 570 6.91 -15.22 -5.42
N LYS A 571 6.11 -14.14 -5.45
CA LYS A 571 4.98 -14.00 -6.40
C LYS A 571 5.44 -13.95 -7.86
N PHE A 572 6.50 -13.19 -8.14
CA PHE A 572 6.98 -12.90 -9.50
C PHE A 572 8.22 -13.71 -9.88
N ASP A 573 8.46 -14.83 -9.21
CA ASP A 573 9.59 -15.72 -9.50
C ASP A 573 9.60 -16.17 -10.96
N TRP A 574 8.42 -16.43 -11.53
CA TRP A 574 8.24 -16.73 -12.95
C TRP A 574 8.80 -15.63 -13.85
N ALA A 575 8.58 -14.35 -13.51
CA ALA A 575 9.04 -13.23 -14.31
C ALA A 575 10.55 -13.07 -14.20
N ILE A 576 11.08 -13.13 -12.97
CA ILE A 576 12.51 -12.99 -12.65
C ILE A 576 13.36 -14.01 -13.41
N LYS A 577 12.85 -15.24 -13.57
CA LYS A 577 13.54 -16.33 -14.27
C LYS A 577 13.35 -16.33 -15.79
N SER A 578 12.36 -15.61 -16.31
CA SER A 578 11.92 -15.75 -17.70
C SER A 578 12.53 -14.78 -18.71
N VAL A 579 13.15 -13.68 -18.26
CA VAL A 579 13.60 -12.59 -19.16
C VAL A 579 14.98 -12.07 -18.79
N ASP A 580 15.71 -11.55 -19.77
CA ASP A 580 16.97 -10.81 -19.63
C ASP A 580 16.72 -9.29 -19.74
N GLU A 581 17.78 -8.52 -20.01
CA GLU A 581 17.74 -7.06 -20.15
C GLU A 581 17.22 -6.56 -21.50
N ASP A 582 17.12 -7.44 -22.50
CA ASP A 582 16.70 -7.09 -23.87
C ASP A 582 15.24 -7.43 -24.14
N TRP A 583 14.55 -8.02 -23.16
CA TRP A 583 13.15 -8.38 -23.30
C TRP A 583 12.23 -7.16 -23.50
N GLU A 584 11.31 -7.28 -24.46
CA GLU A 584 10.30 -6.26 -24.74
C GLU A 584 8.86 -6.74 -24.54
N PHE A 585 8.04 -5.85 -23.97
CA PHE A 585 6.61 -6.03 -23.76
C PHE A 585 5.82 -6.06 -25.07
#